data_AF-A0A0M9E1A1-F1
#
_entry.id   AF-A0A0M9E1A1-F1
#
_cell.length_a   1.000
_cell.length_b   1.000
_cell.length_c   1.000
_cell.angle_alpha   90.00
_cell.angle_beta   90.00
_cell.angle_gamma   90.00
#
_symmetry.space_group_name_H-M   'P 1'
#
loop_
_entity.id
_entity.type
_entity.pdbx_description
1 polymer ?
#
loop_
_entity_poly.entity_id
_entity_poly.type
_entity_poly.pdbx_seq_one_letter_code
_entity_poly.pdbx_strand_id
1 'polypeptide(L)'
;MDDNGNGIGNEKTDRTLAQSTIIGTGIMLGNDDPFIGNIEMAQSDTDPSMIIFHANHVNSDRKIVDVFAFVQYPNEQHIQPECFIEDFPTIHFNYHSETNSYKGLLPGLTRSGQYEIMVYTQDIDGNLSEPLNRTFTYFSENDWDGDDHLSMSDLLTGLSILSDRHLSNHQGDNNHRYFYYNTVDMADLIHLMKQVSL
;
A
#
# COMPACT_ATOMS: atom_id res chain seq x y z
N MET A 1 29.26 -45.42 -4.57
CA MET A 1 28.67 -44.85 -3.35
C MET A 1 28.72 -45.97 -2.31
N ASP A 2 29.16 -45.65 -1.10
CA ASP A 2 29.15 -46.58 0.04
C ASP A 2 27.89 -46.23 0.84
N ASP A 3 26.82 -46.98 0.58
CA ASP A 3 25.48 -46.64 1.07
C ASP A 3 25.17 -47.34 2.40
N ASN A 4 26.02 -48.28 2.81
CA ASN A 4 25.86 -49.02 4.05
C ASN A 4 26.84 -48.56 5.17
N GLY A 5 27.78 -47.67 4.84
CA GLY A 5 28.69 -47.01 5.78
C GLY A 5 29.84 -47.89 6.26
N ASN A 6 30.23 -48.92 5.49
CA ASN A 6 31.29 -49.86 5.87
C ASN A 6 32.68 -49.51 5.33
N GLY A 7 32.81 -48.42 4.56
CA GLY A 7 34.05 -47.95 3.98
C GLY A 7 34.44 -48.63 2.67
N ILE A 8 33.60 -49.50 2.10
CA ILE A 8 33.84 -50.25 0.87
C ILE A 8 32.73 -49.92 -0.13
N GLY A 9 33.04 -49.11 -1.14
CA GLY A 9 32.05 -48.76 -2.16
C GLY A 9 31.81 -49.86 -3.20
N ASN A 10 30.64 -49.79 -3.85
CA ASN A 10 30.25 -50.58 -5.03
C ASN A 10 29.94 -52.06 -4.74
N GLU A 11 29.49 -52.35 -3.53
CA GLU A 11 29.00 -53.67 -3.16
C GLU A 11 27.56 -53.89 -3.63
N LYS A 12 27.16 -55.17 -3.76
CA LYS A 12 25.78 -55.52 -4.16
C LYS A 12 24.75 -55.03 -3.14
N THR A 13 25.13 -54.95 -1.87
CA THR A 13 24.34 -54.40 -0.77
C THR A 13 24.16 -52.89 -0.89
N ASP A 14 25.15 -52.17 -1.39
CA ASP A 14 25.05 -50.72 -1.62
C ASP A 14 24.00 -50.41 -2.69
N ARG A 15 23.95 -51.22 -3.76
CA ARG A 15 22.94 -51.08 -4.82
C ARG A 15 21.51 -51.13 -4.27
N THR A 16 21.25 -51.91 -3.24
CA THR A 16 19.89 -52.05 -2.67
C THR A 16 19.47 -50.79 -1.90
N LEU A 17 20.40 -50.15 -1.19
CA LEU A 17 20.17 -48.86 -0.53
C LEU A 17 20.10 -47.70 -1.54
N ALA A 18 20.90 -47.74 -2.61
CA ALA A 18 20.84 -46.77 -3.70
C ALA A 18 19.47 -46.74 -4.40
N GLN A 19 18.79 -47.88 -4.52
CA GLN A 19 17.48 -47.98 -5.18
C GLN A 19 16.36 -47.27 -4.39
N SER A 20 16.48 -47.16 -3.07
CA SER A 20 15.54 -46.42 -2.22
C SER A 20 15.97 -44.98 -1.94
N THR A 21 17.17 -44.59 -2.37
CA THR A 21 17.74 -43.28 -2.08
C THR A 21 17.54 -42.37 -3.28
N ILE A 22 16.54 -41.51 -3.20
CA ILE A 22 16.32 -40.44 -4.18
C ILE A 22 17.25 -39.29 -3.82
N ILE A 23 18.35 -39.13 -4.59
CA ILE A 23 19.20 -37.93 -4.49
C ILE A 23 18.69 -36.91 -5.48
N GLY A 24 17.86 -36.00 -4.97
CA GLY A 24 17.32 -34.88 -5.73
C GLY A 24 16.02 -34.42 -5.11
N THR A 25 15.89 -33.13 -4.88
CA THR A 25 14.57 -32.50 -4.76
C THR A 25 13.90 -32.72 -6.12
N GLY A 26 12.81 -33.48 -6.17
CA GLY A 26 12.00 -33.61 -7.38
C GLY A 26 11.72 -32.24 -7.98
N ILE A 27 11.56 -32.18 -9.30
CA ILE A 27 11.29 -30.95 -10.07
C ILE A 27 10.21 -30.15 -9.34
N MET A 28 10.61 -29.12 -8.61
CA MET A 28 9.67 -28.18 -8.01
C MET A 28 9.24 -27.31 -9.17
N LEU A 29 8.00 -27.46 -9.62
CA LEU A 29 7.42 -26.54 -10.58
C LEU A 29 7.50 -25.16 -9.93
N GLY A 30 8.34 -24.29 -10.48
CA GLY A 30 8.32 -22.87 -10.11
C GLY A 30 6.96 -22.34 -10.53
N ASN A 31 6.11 -22.06 -9.55
CA ASN A 31 4.93 -21.25 -9.81
C ASN A 31 5.39 -19.79 -9.84
N ASP A 32 4.78 -18.97 -10.69
CA ASP A 32 5.06 -17.53 -10.66
C ASP A 32 4.37 -16.90 -9.43
N ASP A 33 5.10 -16.01 -8.76
CA ASP A 33 4.59 -15.25 -7.63
C ASP A 33 3.40 -14.37 -8.06
N PRO A 34 2.41 -14.15 -7.18
CA PRO A 34 1.30 -13.27 -7.51
C PRO A 34 1.81 -11.84 -7.77
N PHE A 35 1.13 -11.08 -8.62
CA PHE A 35 1.52 -9.69 -8.93
C PHE A 35 0.33 -8.74 -9.00
N ILE A 36 0.59 -7.46 -8.70
CA ILE A 36 -0.37 -6.36 -8.77
C ILE A 36 0.08 -5.41 -9.88
N GLY A 37 -0.75 -5.20 -10.91
CA GLY A 37 -0.38 -4.33 -12.03
C GLY A 37 -0.45 -2.84 -11.70
N ASN A 38 -1.54 -2.36 -11.10
CA ASN A 38 -1.68 -0.95 -10.74
C ASN A 38 -2.58 -0.76 -9.51
N ILE A 39 -2.38 0.36 -8.82
CA ILE A 39 -3.28 0.84 -7.79
C ILE A 39 -3.73 2.27 -8.11
N GLU A 40 -5.04 2.47 -8.11
CA GLU A 40 -5.68 3.77 -8.25
C GLU A 40 -6.15 4.24 -6.87
N MET A 41 -6.00 5.54 -6.64
CA MET A 41 -6.39 6.19 -5.40
C MET A 41 -7.38 7.30 -5.72
N ALA A 42 -8.47 7.34 -4.97
CA ALA A 42 -9.47 8.38 -5.08
C ALA A 42 -9.96 8.79 -3.70
N GLN A 43 -10.31 10.05 -3.53
CA GLN A 43 -10.96 10.51 -2.32
C GLN A 43 -12.45 10.17 -2.38
N SER A 44 -13.05 9.83 -1.23
CA SER A 44 -14.48 9.56 -1.15
C SER A 44 -15.28 10.86 -1.31
N ASP A 45 -16.28 10.85 -2.18
CA ASP A 45 -17.21 11.98 -2.37
C ASP A 45 -18.08 12.25 -1.12
N THR A 46 -18.25 11.24 -0.25
CA THR A 46 -19.12 11.32 0.93
C THR A 46 -18.35 11.72 2.19
N ASP A 47 -17.10 11.28 2.30
CA ASP A 47 -16.23 11.53 3.45
C ASP A 47 -14.84 11.91 2.95
N PRO A 48 -14.50 13.20 2.94
CA PRO A 48 -13.21 13.63 2.44
C PRO A 48 -12.02 13.20 3.31
N SER A 49 -12.24 12.73 4.54
CA SER A 49 -11.19 12.12 5.36
C SER A 49 -10.90 10.66 4.96
N MET A 50 -11.58 10.14 3.94
CA MET A 50 -11.47 8.77 3.48
C MET A 50 -10.85 8.69 2.07
N ILE A 51 -9.81 7.85 1.95
CA ILE A 51 -9.21 7.48 0.67
C ILE A 51 -9.64 6.06 0.30
N ILE A 52 -10.04 5.91 -0.96
CA ILE A 52 -10.46 4.67 -1.58
C ILE A 52 -9.31 4.20 -2.48
N PHE A 53 -8.92 2.94 -2.30
CA PHE A 53 -7.88 2.28 -3.08
C PHE A 53 -8.51 1.22 -4.00
N HIS A 54 -8.11 1.21 -5.25
CA HIS A 54 -8.51 0.22 -6.25
C HIS A 54 -7.27 -0.47 -6.80
N ALA A 55 -7.04 -1.72 -6.39
CA ALA A 55 -5.98 -2.55 -6.97
C ALA A 55 -6.51 -3.29 -8.20
N ASN A 56 -5.92 -2.95 -9.35
CA ASN A 56 -6.30 -3.41 -10.68
C ASN A 56 -5.23 -4.36 -11.24
N HIS A 57 -5.64 -5.31 -12.08
CA HIS A 57 -4.75 -6.32 -12.68
C HIS A 57 -4.00 -7.15 -11.65
N VAL A 58 -4.69 -7.61 -10.60
CA VAL A 58 -4.12 -8.56 -9.63
C VAL A 58 -4.22 -9.96 -10.23
N ASN A 59 -3.09 -10.59 -10.52
CA ASN A 59 -3.03 -11.91 -11.16
C ASN A 59 -2.07 -12.84 -10.41
N SER A 60 -2.33 -14.14 -10.54
CA SER A 60 -1.48 -15.22 -10.02
C SER A 60 -1.79 -16.48 -10.80
N ASP A 61 -0.82 -17.39 -10.91
CA ASP A 61 -1.04 -18.75 -11.42
C ASP A 61 -1.95 -19.57 -10.49
N ARG A 62 -2.11 -19.10 -9.25
CA ARG A 62 -2.92 -19.71 -8.20
C ARG A 62 -4.06 -18.79 -7.80
N LYS A 63 -4.98 -19.34 -7.00
CA LYS A 63 -6.08 -18.54 -6.44
C LYS A 63 -5.50 -17.54 -5.44
N ILE A 64 -5.80 -16.26 -5.64
CA ILE A 64 -5.52 -15.19 -4.68
C ILE A 64 -6.40 -15.40 -3.45
N VAL A 65 -5.78 -15.38 -2.27
CA VAL A 65 -6.44 -15.55 -0.97
C VAL A 65 -6.71 -14.20 -0.33
N ASP A 66 -5.72 -13.30 -0.35
CA ASP A 66 -5.83 -12.00 0.30
C ASP A 66 -5.09 -10.92 -0.49
N VAL A 67 -5.60 -9.70 -0.40
CA VAL A 67 -4.96 -8.49 -0.90
C VAL A 67 -5.04 -7.48 0.23
N PHE A 68 -3.88 -7.06 0.73
CA PHE A 68 -3.80 -6.18 1.88
C PHE A 68 -2.73 -5.11 1.66
N ALA A 69 -2.84 -4.02 2.42
CA ALA A 69 -1.86 -2.95 2.37
C ALA A 69 -1.51 -2.43 3.75
N PHE A 70 -0.28 -1.98 3.91
CA PHE A 70 0.18 -1.21 5.05
C PHE A 70 0.27 0.25 4.67
N VAL A 71 -0.15 1.13 5.57
CA VAL A 71 -0.02 2.58 5.39
C VAL A 71 0.90 3.15 6.45
N GLN A 72 1.90 3.91 6.02
CA GLN A 72 2.78 4.68 6.88
C GLN A 72 2.25 6.12 6.98
N TYR A 73 2.05 6.61 8.20
CA TYR A 73 1.60 7.98 8.44
C TYR A 73 2.73 9.00 8.28
N PRO A 74 2.43 10.25 7.93
CA PRO A 74 3.42 11.31 7.88
C PRO A 74 4.05 11.51 9.25
N ASN A 75 5.36 11.78 9.26
CA ASN A 75 6.14 12.12 10.45
C ASN A 75 6.11 11.08 11.59
N GLU A 76 5.86 9.81 11.30
CA GLU A 76 6.25 8.71 12.20
C GLU A 76 7.78 8.59 12.16
N GLN A 77 8.44 9.36 13.03
CA GLN A 77 9.86 9.19 13.28
C GLN A 77 10.06 7.83 13.91
N HIS A 78 10.70 6.90 13.19
CA HIS A 78 11.28 5.66 13.68
C HIS A 78 11.70 5.76 15.17
N ILE A 79 10.85 5.31 16.08
CA ILE A 79 11.14 5.33 17.52
C ILE A 79 11.88 4.04 17.87
N GLN A 80 13.21 4.14 17.81
CA GLN A 80 14.22 3.28 18.47
C GLN A 80 14.29 1.78 18.09
N PRO A 81 15.51 1.19 18.03
CA PRO A 81 15.74 -0.14 17.46
C PRO A 81 15.31 -1.33 18.34
N GLU A 82 14.80 -1.09 19.56
CA GLU A 82 14.87 -2.11 20.61
C GLU A 82 13.54 -2.78 20.94
N CYS A 83 12.40 -2.23 20.52
CA CYS A 83 11.11 -2.89 20.72
C CYS A 83 9.98 -2.21 19.95
N PHE A 84 9.66 -2.60 18.71
CA PHE A 84 8.36 -2.24 18.14
C PHE A 84 7.90 -3.26 17.09
N ILE A 85 6.83 -3.98 17.41
CA ILE A 85 5.86 -4.37 16.39
C ILE A 85 5.02 -3.10 16.22
N GLU A 86 5.39 -2.24 15.28
CA GLU A 86 4.50 -1.15 14.86
C GLU A 86 3.36 -1.81 14.10
N ASP A 87 2.17 -1.84 14.72
CA ASP A 87 0.93 -2.23 14.05
C ASP A 87 0.60 -1.13 13.04
N PHE A 88 1.22 -1.19 11.86
CA PHE A 88 0.82 -0.36 10.74
C PHE A 88 -0.66 -0.64 10.44
N PRO A 89 -1.50 0.38 10.22
CA PRO A 89 -2.88 0.16 9.80
C PRO A 89 -2.89 -0.75 8.57
N THR A 90 -3.49 -1.93 8.75
CA THR A 90 -3.62 -2.92 7.68
C THR A 90 -4.98 -2.76 7.03
N ILE A 91 -4.97 -2.46 5.74
CA ILE A 91 -6.18 -2.35 4.92
C ILE A 91 -6.36 -3.68 4.20
N HIS A 92 -7.43 -4.42 4.49
CA HIS A 92 -7.83 -5.57 3.69
C HIS A 92 -8.73 -5.12 2.54
N PHE A 93 -8.45 -5.61 1.34
CA PHE A 93 -9.18 -5.24 0.15
C PHE A 93 -10.28 -6.26 -0.13
N ASN A 94 -11.46 -5.77 -0.51
CA ASN A 94 -12.58 -6.60 -0.88
C ASN A 94 -12.64 -6.76 -2.40
N TYR A 95 -12.80 -8.00 -2.87
CA TYR A 95 -12.90 -8.29 -4.30
C TYR A 95 -14.25 -7.85 -4.88
N HIS A 96 -14.23 -7.08 -5.96
CA HIS A 96 -15.39 -6.66 -6.74
C HIS A 96 -15.41 -7.39 -8.09
N SER A 97 -16.38 -8.28 -8.27
CA SER A 97 -16.48 -9.14 -9.46
C SER A 97 -16.85 -8.42 -10.76
N GLU A 98 -17.50 -7.27 -10.69
CA GLU A 98 -17.95 -6.50 -11.87
C GLU A 98 -16.78 -5.78 -12.56
N THR A 99 -15.84 -5.27 -11.77
CA THR A 99 -14.66 -4.52 -12.23
C THR A 99 -13.38 -5.37 -12.23
N ASN A 100 -13.47 -6.62 -11.74
CA ASN A 100 -12.32 -7.50 -11.52
C ASN A 100 -11.19 -6.78 -10.75
N SER A 101 -11.57 -6.05 -9.70
CA SER A 101 -10.64 -5.24 -8.91
C SER A 101 -10.87 -5.39 -7.42
N TYR A 102 -9.84 -5.08 -6.65
CA TYR A 102 -9.86 -5.16 -5.20
C TYR A 102 -10.01 -3.75 -4.64
N LYS A 103 -10.92 -3.56 -3.69
CA LYS A 103 -11.24 -2.25 -3.10
C LYS A 103 -10.85 -2.20 -1.62
N GLY A 104 -9.93 -1.30 -1.29
CA GLY A 104 -9.52 -0.97 0.07
C GLY A 104 -10.02 0.41 0.50
N LEU A 105 -10.18 0.63 1.80
CA LEU A 105 -10.64 1.90 2.37
C LEU A 105 -9.71 2.30 3.52
N LEU A 106 -9.25 3.56 3.52
CA LEU A 106 -8.56 4.19 4.64
C LEU A 106 -9.39 5.37 5.15
N PRO A 107 -10.18 5.16 6.22
CA PRO A 107 -10.93 6.24 6.85
C PRO A 107 -10.08 7.02 7.86
N GLY A 108 -10.57 8.20 8.26
CA GLY A 108 -10.08 8.89 9.45
C GLY A 108 -8.74 9.59 9.29
N LEU A 109 -8.40 10.03 8.07
CA LEU A 109 -7.26 10.91 7.87
C LEU A 109 -7.49 12.24 8.57
N THR A 110 -6.56 12.60 9.46
CA THR A 110 -6.64 13.83 10.27
C THR A 110 -5.36 14.66 10.21
N ARG A 111 -4.26 14.06 9.76
CA ARG A 111 -2.93 14.69 9.79
C ARG A 111 -2.48 15.04 8.37
N SER A 112 -2.09 16.29 8.18
CA SER A 112 -1.46 16.72 6.93
C SER A 112 -0.10 16.04 6.71
N GLY A 113 0.23 15.74 5.46
CA GLY A 113 1.55 15.25 5.08
C GLY A 113 1.52 14.12 4.06
N GLN A 114 2.70 13.61 3.76
CA GLN A 114 2.90 12.51 2.81
C GLN A 114 2.73 11.16 3.51
N TYR A 115 1.84 10.34 2.96
CA TYR A 115 1.58 8.96 3.33
C TYR A 115 2.22 8.04 2.29
N GLU A 116 2.74 6.90 2.74
CA GLU A 116 3.18 5.81 1.88
C GLU A 116 2.30 4.59 2.10
N ILE A 117 1.86 3.96 1.01
CA ILE A 117 1.09 2.73 1.03
C ILE A 117 1.88 1.63 0.30
N MET A 118 1.99 0.47 0.94
CA MET A 118 2.63 -0.72 0.41
C MET A 118 1.58 -1.82 0.28
N VAL A 119 1.28 -2.25 -0.94
CA VAL A 119 0.24 -3.25 -1.21
C VAL A 119 0.85 -4.59 -1.58
N TYR A 120 0.31 -5.64 -0.98
CA TYR A 120 0.70 -7.03 -1.18
C TYR A 120 -0.51 -7.86 -1.60
N THR A 121 -0.25 -8.94 -2.32
CA THR A 121 -1.22 -10.00 -2.59
C THR A 121 -0.62 -11.33 -2.16
N GLN A 122 -1.47 -12.21 -1.65
CA GLN A 122 -1.10 -13.55 -1.19
C GLN A 122 -1.91 -14.60 -1.94
N ASP A 123 -1.24 -15.65 -2.42
CA ASP A 123 -1.90 -16.80 -3.02
C ASP A 123 -2.25 -17.91 -2.00
N ILE A 124 -2.88 -18.98 -2.48
CA ILE A 124 -3.28 -20.13 -1.63
C ILE A 124 -2.11 -20.97 -1.12
N ASP A 125 -0.96 -20.91 -1.78
CA ASP A 125 0.25 -21.64 -1.40
C ASP A 125 1.09 -20.82 -0.39
N GLY A 126 0.68 -19.57 -0.12
CA GLY A 126 1.29 -18.66 0.85
C GLY A 126 2.34 -17.72 0.26
N ASN A 127 2.50 -17.70 -1.07
CA ASN A 127 3.46 -16.81 -1.75
C ASN A 127 2.93 -15.38 -1.74
N LEU A 128 3.85 -14.43 -1.56
CA LEU A 128 3.56 -13.00 -1.52
C LEU A 128 4.11 -12.32 -2.78
N SER A 129 3.42 -11.30 -3.26
CA SER A 129 3.93 -10.46 -4.33
C SER A 129 5.07 -9.56 -3.87
N GLU A 130 5.82 -9.05 -4.85
CA GLU A 130 6.58 -7.82 -4.66
C GLU A 130 5.65 -6.68 -4.21
N PRO A 131 6.11 -5.80 -3.29
CA PRO A 131 5.29 -4.70 -2.79
C PRO A 131 5.05 -3.66 -3.88
N LEU A 132 3.79 -3.28 -4.07
CA LEU A 132 3.44 -2.13 -4.89
C LEU A 132 3.35 -0.88 -4.01
N ASN A 133 4.39 -0.05 -4.06
CA ASN A 133 4.46 1.18 -3.27
C ASN A 133 3.82 2.36 -4.02
N ARG A 134 3.06 3.17 -3.29
CA ARG A 134 2.58 4.48 -3.75
C ARG A 134 2.63 5.50 -2.62
N THR A 135 2.72 6.76 -3.01
CA THR A 135 2.63 7.88 -2.05
C THR A 135 1.49 8.81 -2.43
N PHE A 136 0.80 9.30 -1.42
CA PHE A 136 -0.16 10.39 -1.57
C PHE A 136 0.06 11.41 -0.45
N THR A 137 -0.28 12.66 -0.71
CA THR A 137 -0.26 13.72 0.29
C THR A 137 -1.69 14.04 0.65
N TYR A 138 -2.00 14.05 1.94
CA TYR A 138 -3.27 14.51 2.46
C TYR A 138 -3.07 15.84 3.18
N PHE A 139 -4.00 16.77 3.01
CA PHE A 139 -4.03 18.03 3.75
C PHE A 139 -5.29 18.04 4.61
N SER A 140 -5.10 18.27 5.90
CA SER A 140 -6.17 18.34 6.87
C SER A 140 -6.99 19.61 6.70
N GLU A 141 -8.07 19.74 7.48
CA GLU A 141 -8.92 20.92 7.42
C GLU A 141 -8.15 22.15 7.91
N ASN A 142 -8.20 23.24 7.16
CA ASN A 142 -7.59 24.54 7.47
C ASN A 142 -6.04 24.61 7.44
N ASP A 143 -5.35 23.48 7.30
CA ASP A 143 -3.89 23.39 7.05
C ASP A 143 -3.67 22.86 5.62
N TRP A 144 -3.82 23.76 4.64
CA TRP A 144 -3.82 23.42 3.22
C TRP A 144 -2.44 23.47 2.58
N ASP A 145 -1.47 24.11 3.21
CA ASP A 145 -0.07 24.03 2.79
C ASP A 145 0.71 22.90 3.49
N GLY A 146 0.13 22.30 4.53
CA GLY A 146 0.64 21.10 5.20
C GLY A 146 1.85 21.37 6.08
N ASP A 147 1.98 22.58 6.61
CA ASP A 147 3.07 22.99 7.48
C ASP A 147 2.74 22.85 8.99
N ASP A 148 1.58 22.26 9.30
CA ASP A 148 1.01 22.11 10.65
C ASP A 148 0.73 23.47 11.37
N HIS A 149 0.70 24.62 10.67
CA HIS A 149 0.47 25.96 11.22
C HIS A 149 -0.61 26.75 10.46
N LEU A 150 -1.74 26.99 11.13
CA LEU A 150 -2.81 27.85 10.62
C LEU A 150 -2.33 29.29 10.39
N SER A 151 -2.18 29.70 9.13
CA SER A 151 -1.60 30.98 8.74
C SER A 151 -2.25 31.61 7.51
N MET A 152 -1.76 32.79 7.10
CA MET A 152 -2.19 33.42 5.85
C MET A 152 -1.75 32.61 4.61
N SER A 153 -0.74 31.75 4.76
CA SER A 153 -0.29 30.85 3.70
C SER A 153 -1.37 29.82 3.36
N ASP A 154 -2.03 29.24 4.37
CA ASP A 154 -3.20 28.39 4.18
C ASP A 154 -4.33 29.11 3.45
N LEU A 155 -4.64 30.35 3.84
CA LEU A 155 -5.68 31.13 3.17
C LEU A 155 -5.38 31.34 1.68
N LEU A 156 -4.12 31.58 1.34
CA LEU A 156 -3.70 31.72 -0.06
C LEU A 156 -3.83 30.38 -0.80
N THR A 157 -3.37 29.29 -0.20
CA THR A 157 -3.41 27.94 -0.77
C THR A 157 -4.85 27.46 -0.96
N GLY A 158 -5.70 27.61 0.06
CA GLY A 158 -7.13 27.30 0.00
C GLY A 158 -7.86 28.15 -1.05
N LEU A 159 -7.52 29.44 -1.18
CA LEU A 159 -8.08 30.29 -2.25
C LEU A 159 -7.63 29.82 -3.63
N SER A 160 -6.35 29.45 -3.80
CA SER A 160 -5.83 28.87 -5.05
C SER A 160 -6.57 27.59 -5.42
N ILE A 161 -6.74 26.67 -4.45
CA ILE A 161 -7.48 25.42 -4.64
C ILE A 161 -8.93 25.72 -5.04
N LEU A 162 -9.59 26.69 -4.39
CA LEU A 162 -10.96 27.10 -4.73
C LEU A 162 -11.06 27.77 -6.10
N SER A 163 -10.10 28.60 -6.48
CA SER A 163 -10.08 29.25 -7.80
C SER A 163 -9.81 28.25 -8.93
N ASP A 164 -9.02 27.21 -8.65
CA ASP A 164 -8.67 26.15 -9.59
C ASP A 164 -9.74 25.04 -9.67
N ARG A 165 -10.84 25.12 -8.90
CA ARG A 165 -11.98 24.17 -9.00
C ARG A 165 -12.69 24.11 -10.35
N HIS A 166 -12.23 24.86 -11.35
CA HIS A 166 -12.67 24.69 -12.73
C HIS A 166 -11.74 23.81 -13.60
N LEU A 167 -10.64 23.29 -13.04
CA LEU A 167 -9.78 22.27 -13.64
C LEU A 167 -9.65 21.09 -12.68
N SER A 168 -10.66 20.21 -12.78
CA SER A 168 -10.62 18.77 -12.55
C SER A 168 -9.30 18.19 -12.07
N ASN A 169 -9.30 17.51 -10.91
CA ASN A 169 -8.39 16.41 -10.58
C ASN A 169 -6.99 16.55 -11.20
N HIS A 170 -6.16 17.47 -10.69
CA HIS A 170 -4.75 17.54 -11.10
C HIS A 170 -3.97 16.37 -10.48
N GLN A 171 -4.21 15.20 -11.05
CA GLN A 171 -3.26 14.11 -11.20
C GLN A 171 -2.02 14.71 -11.85
N GLY A 172 -1.01 15.01 -11.05
CA GLY A 172 0.27 15.50 -11.54
C GLY A 172 0.93 14.42 -12.39
N ASP A 173 0.74 14.49 -13.70
CA ASP A 173 1.24 13.58 -14.75
C ASP A 173 2.78 13.49 -14.85
N ASN A 174 3.51 14.13 -13.92
CA ASN A 174 4.96 14.18 -13.95
C ASN A 174 5.65 13.59 -12.71
N ASN A 175 4.93 13.07 -11.71
CA ASN A 175 5.64 12.46 -10.56
C ASN A 175 4.89 11.43 -9.68
N HIS A 176 3.76 10.84 -10.12
CA HIS A 176 3.00 9.86 -9.32
C HIS A 176 2.60 10.35 -7.90
N ARG A 177 2.54 11.66 -7.67
CA ARG A 177 2.16 12.26 -6.38
C ARG A 177 0.71 12.69 -6.46
N TYR A 178 -0.12 12.05 -5.65
CA TYR A 178 -1.54 12.37 -5.50
C TYR A 178 -1.72 13.33 -4.33
N PHE A 179 -2.54 14.36 -4.49
CA PHE A 179 -2.84 15.34 -3.45
C PHE A 179 -4.35 15.32 -3.14
N TYR A 180 -4.70 15.18 -1.86
CA TYR A 180 -6.07 15.12 -1.37
C TYR A 180 -6.27 16.15 -0.26
N TYR A 181 -7.45 16.78 -0.22
CA TYR A 181 -7.76 17.87 0.70
C TYR A 181 -9.08 17.55 1.42
N ASN A 182 -9.12 17.65 2.75
CA ASN A 182 -10.32 17.34 3.53
C ASN A 182 -11.52 18.17 3.05
N THR A 183 -11.51 19.48 3.23
CA THR A 183 -12.49 20.36 2.61
C THR A 183 -11.82 21.67 2.30
N VAL A 184 -12.28 22.32 1.23
CA VAL A 184 -11.97 23.73 0.99
C VAL A 184 -13.28 24.37 0.58
N ASP A 185 -13.92 25.16 1.43
CA ASP A 185 -15.05 25.94 0.97
C ASP A 185 -14.92 27.41 1.39
N MET A 186 -15.80 28.25 0.85
CA MET A 186 -15.76 29.67 1.20
C MET A 186 -16.09 29.90 2.67
N ALA A 187 -16.86 29.03 3.33
CA ALA A 187 -17.14 29.12 4.75
C ALA A 187 -15.90 28.76 5.59
N ASP A 188 -15.13 27.74 5.20
CA ASP A 188 -13.86 27.33 5.80
C ASP A 188 -12.82 28.46 5.68
N LEU A 189 -12.68 29.05 4.48
CA LEU A 189 -11.82 30.22 4.29
C LEU A 189 -12.23 31.39 5.20
N ILE A 190 -13.53 31.66 5.33
CA ILE A 190 -14.03 32.71 6.23
C ILE A 190 -13.77 32.37 7.69
N HIS A 191 -13.86 31.09 8.07
CA HIS A 191 -13.55 30.64 9.42
C HIS A 191 -12.08 30.84 9.74
N LEU A 192 -11.19 30.40 8.84
CA LEU A 192 -9.75 30.58 8.97
C LEU A 192 -9.33 32.06 8.99
N MET A 193 -9.94 32.91 8.14
CA MET A 193 -9.72 34.36 8.16
C MET A 193 -10.03 34.99 9.52
N LYS A 194 -11.04 34.48 10.24
CA LYS A 194 -11.35 34.97 11.60
C LYS A 194 -10.33 34.51 12.63
N GLN A 195 -9.78 33.32 12.47
CA GLN A 195 -8.80 32.76 13.40
C GLN A 195 -7.43 33.42 13.25
N VAL A 196 -6.97 33.65 12.01
CA VAL A 196 -5.65 34.23 11.71
C VAL A 196 -5.60 35.76 11.92
N SER A 197 -6.75 36.42 12.03
CA SER A 197 -6.87 37.88 12.23
C SER A 197 -6.87 38.32 13.71
N LEU A 198 -6.85 37.36 14.64
CA LEU A 198 -6.77 37.57 16.10
C LEU A 198 -5.33 37.43 16.62
#